data_AF-A0A7R9WCL3-F1
#
_entry.id   AF-A0A7R9WCL3-F1
#
_cell.length_a   1.000
_cell.length_b   1.000
_cell.length_c   1.000
_cell.angle_alpha   90.00
_cell.angle_beta   90.00
_cell.angle_gamma   90.00
#
_symmetry.space_group_name_H-M   'P 1'
#
loop_
_entity.id
_entity.type
_entity.pdbx_description
1 polymer ?
#
loop_
_entity_poly.entity_id
_entity_poly.type
_entity_poly.pdbx_seq_one_letter_code
_entity_poly.pdbx_strand_id
1 'polypeptide(L)'
;QSGVECDGDRTPTEDDYKKACASALFLPFGKEPTKDQLDNWKELYSSAKNTAYDNCIRLARVDTGPTHAALDREGRSASEGPRMRTWCLDHILHTSDRFCPVALWSTLEDDPETSQRIGLPNKTSPSDHM
;
A
#
# COMPACT_ATOMS: atom_id res chain seq x y z
N GLN A 1 -9.50 14.01 -10.21
CA GLN A 1 -9.60 12.56 -9.97
C GLN A 1 -8.24 11.96 -10.28
N SER A 2 -7.44 11.70 -9.24
CA SER A 2 -6.22 10.90 -9.36
C SER A 2 -6.29 9.88 -8.23
N GLY A 3 -6.90 8.74 -8.54
CA GLY A 3 -6.88 7.58 -7.64
C GLY A 3 -5.43 7.16 -7.46
N VAL A 4 -4.99 7.05 -6.22
CA VAL A 4 -3.81 6.26 -5.91
C VAL A 4 -4.24 4.82 -6.17
N GLU A 5 -3.93 4.29 -7.35
CA GLU A 5 -4.02 2.87 -7.61
C GLU A 5 -3.11 2.19 -6.58
N CYS A 6 -3.72 1.50 -5.62
CA CYS A 6 -3.00 0.51 -4.85
C CYS A 6 -2.52 -0.53 -5.86
N ASP A 7 -1.20 -0.59 -6.04
CA ASP A 7 -0.45 -1.44 -6.97
C ASP A 7 -0.54 -2.93 -6.57
N GLY A 8 -1.77 -3.41 -6.37
CA GLY A 8 -2.10 -4.62 -5.63
C GLY A 8 -2.39 -5.84 -6.49
N ASP A 9 -2.39 -5.72 -7.83
CA ASP A 9 -2.84 -6.83 -8.69
C ASP A 9 -2.10 -6.96 -10.03
N ARG A 10 -0.94 -6.30 -10.18
CA ARG A 10 -0.13 -6.50 -11.39
C ARG A 10 0.62 -7.84 -11.29
N THR A 11 0.24 -8.79 -12.14
CA THR A 11 1.06 -9.99 -12.38
C THR A 11 2.45 -9.59 -12.87
N PRO A 12 3.55 -10.01 -12.20
CA PRO A 12 4.90 -9.69 -12.62
C PRO A 12 5.18 -10.21 -14.03
N THR A 13 5.79 -9.36 -14.85
CA THR A 13 6.23 -9.72 -16.20
C THR A 13 7.56 -10.48 -16.16
N GLU A 14 7.94 -11.11 -17.28
CA GLU A 14 9.27 -11.72 -17.46
C GLU A 14 10.42 -10.73 -17.16
N ASP A 15 10.26 -9.46 -17.56
CA ASP A 15 11.25 -8.41 -17.33
C ASP A 15 11.36 -8.04 -15.83
N ASP A 16 10.23 -8.03 -15.13
CA ASP A 16 10.19 -7.81 -13.68
C ASP A 16 10.98 -8.91 -12.94
N TYR A 17 10.83 -10.17 -13.37
CA TYR A 17 11.60 -11.29 -12.81
C TYR A 17 13.10 -11.20 -13.12
N LYS A 18 13.50 -10.78 -14.33
CA LYS A 18 14.91 -10.59 -14.68
C LYS A 18 15.57 -9.51 -13.82
N LYS A 19 14.90 -8.37 -13.64
CA LYS A 19 15.37 -7.26 -12.80
C LYS A 19 15.50 -7.68 -11.34
N ALA A 20 14.48 -8.37 -10.81
CA ALA A 20 14.49 -8.86 -9.43
C ALA A 20 15.60 -9.90 -9.20
N CYS A 21 15.78 -10.83 -10.13
CA CYS A 21 16.85 -11.82 -10.08
C CYS A 21 18.25 -11.15 -10.14
N ALA A 22 18.47 -10.23 -11.07
CA ALA A 22 19.72 -9.49 -11.19
C ALA A 22 20.04 -8.70 -9.91
N SER A 23 19.04 -8.06 -9.31
CA SER A 23 19.18 -7.34 -8.05
C SER A 23 19.48 -8.28 -6.88
N ALA A 24 18.80 -9.43 -6.78
CA ALA A 24 19.01 -10.40 -5.71
C ALA A 24 20.39 -11.07 -5.77
N LEU A 25 20.93 -11.25 -6.98
CA LEU A 25 22.27 -11.77 -7.22
C LEU A 25 23.37 -10.69 -7.18
N PHE A 26 23.01 -9.42 -6.92
CA PHE A 26 23.92 -8.28 -6.93
C PHE A 26 24.75 -8.20 -8.24
N LEU A 27 24.11 -8.45 -9.38
CA LEU A 27 24.81 -8.40 -10.66
C LEU A 27 25.28 -6.98 -10.98
N PRO A 28 26.46 -6.82 -11.62
CA PRO A 28 26.92 -5.53 -12.10
C PRO A 28 25.92 -4.89 -13.07
N PHE A 29 25.89 -3.56 -13.10
CA PHE A 29 25.04 -2.80 -14.01
C PHE A 29 25.23 -3.26 -15.48
N GLY A 30 24.12 -3.57 -16.16
CA GLY A 30 24.11 -4.02 -17.55
C GLY A 30 24.39 -5.52 -17.76
N LYS A 31 24.60 -6.31 -16.70
CA LYS A 31 24.66 -7.77 -16.82
C LYS A 31 23.31 -8.41 -16.56
N GLU A 32 22.89 -9.27 -17.48
CA GLU A 32 21.69 -10.07 -17.33
C GLU A 32 21.98 -11.39 -16.59
N PRO A 33 21.02 -11.90 -15.79
CA PRO A 33 21.11 -13.23 -15.22
C PRO A 33 21.22 -14.30 -16.33
N THR A 34 22.01 -15.34 -16.09
CA THR A 34 21.98 -16.52 -16.96
C THR A 34 20.61 -17.22 -16.86
N LYS A 35 20.29 -18.07 -17.83
CA LYS A 35 19.06 -18.87 -17.79
C LYS A 35 18.97 -19.71 -16.52
N ASP A 36 20.05 -20.42 -16.17
CA ASP A 36 20.09 -21.26 -14.97
C ASP A 36 19.94 -20.44 -13.69
N GLN A 37 20.52 -19.24 -13.63
CA GLN A 37 20.34 -18.32 -12.51
C GLN A 37 18.88 -17.86 -12.39
N LEU A 38 18.25 -17.51 -13.50
CA LEU A 38 16.85 -17.08 -13.54
C LEU A 38 15.90 -18.23 -13.16
N ASP A 39 16.15 -19.44 -13.64
CA ASP A 39 15.33 -20.63 -13.35
C ASP A 39 15.44 -21.00 -11.85
N ASN A 40 16.65 -21.08 -11.30
CA ASN A 40 16.88 -21.32 -9.87
C ASN A 40 16.23 -20.23 -8.99
N TRP A 41 16.36 -18.97 -9.40
CA TRP A 41 15.74 -17.86 -8.67
C TRP A 41 14.21 -17.92 -8.73
N LYS A 42 13.62 -18.25 -9.89
CA LYS A 42 12.16 -18.42 -10.04
C LYS A 42 11.64 -19.56 -9.15
N GLU A 43 12.38 -20.66 -9.04
CA GLU A 43 12.05 -21.77 -8.15
C GLU A 43 12.09 -21.33 -6.67
N LEU A 44 13.18 -20.69 -6.24
CA LEU A 44 13.31 -20.18 -4.88
C LEU A 44 12.24 -19.13 -4.55
N TYR A 45 11.98 -18.19 -5.46
CA TYR A 45 10.93 -17.19 -5.31
C TYR A 45 9.56 -17.84 -5.14
N SER A 46 9.23 -18.82 -5.98
CA SER A 46 7.96 -19.54 -5.91
C SER A 46 7.84 -20.33 -4.60
N SER A 47 8.90 -21.01 -4.19
CA SER A 47 8.97 -21.76 -2.92
C SER A 47 8.78 -20.84 -1.72
N ALA A 48 9.50 -19.71 -1.67
CA ALA A 48 9.38 -18.74 -0.60
C ALA A 48 7.99 -18.10 -0.55
N LYS A 49 7.43 -17.72 -1.71
CA LYS A 49 6.07 -17.20 -1.83
C LYS A 49 5.05 -18.20 -1.30
N ASN A 50 5.12 -19.45 -1.75
CA ASN A 50 4.18 -20.49 -1.34
C ASN A 50 4.34 -20.88 0.13
N THR A 51 5.56 -20.88 0.66
CA THR A 51 5.80 -21.14 2.09
C THR A 51 4.98 -20.21 2.97
N ALA A 52 4.91 -18.91 2.63
CA ALA A 52 4.07 -17.96 3.34
C ALA A 52 2.57 -18.28 3.19
N TYR A 53 2.12 -18.68 1.99
CA TYR A 53 0.73 -19.09 1.78
C TYR A 53 0.34 -20.35 2.57
N ASP A 54 1.25 -21.32 2.66
CA ASP A 54 0.99 -22.63 3.24
C ASP A 54 1.13 -22.64 4.77
N ASN A 55 1.97 -21.76 5.33
CA ASN A 55 2.31 -21.80 6.76
C ASN A 55 1.86 -20.57 7.56
N CYS A 56 1.48 -19.47 6.90
CA CYS A 56 1.05 -18.26 7.60
C CYS A 56 -0.47 -18.09 7.57
N ILE A 57 -0.99 -17.37 8.58
CA ILE A 57 -2.39 -16.96 8.61
C ILE A 57 -2.62 -15.94 7.50
N ARG A 58 -3.60 -16.22 6.63
CA ARG A 58 -4.02 -15.31 5.57
C ARG A 58 -4.87 -14.19 6.16
N LEU A 59 -4.32 -12.99 6.18
CA LEU A 59 -5.03 -11.79 6.57
C LEU A 59 -5.47 -11.02 5.32
N ALA A 60 -6.75 -10.68 5.27
CA ALA A 60 -7.31 -9.71 4.34
C ALA A 60 -7.41 -8.35 5.05
N ARG A 61 -7.32 -7.27 4.27
CA ARG A 61 -7.55 -5.91 4.77
C ARG A 61 -9.02 -5.58 4.62
N VAL A 62 -9.60 -4.96 5.63
CA VAL A 62 -10.89 -4.28 5.47
C VAL A 62 -10.67 -3.02 4.63
N ASP A 63 -11.55 -2.79 3.65
CA ASP A 63 -11.54 -1.54 2.89
C ASP A 63 -11.94 -0.39 3.81
N THR A 64 -10.95 0.44 4.14
CA THR A 64 -11.13 1.66 4.95
C THR A 64 -10.66 2.86 4.13
N GLY A 65 -11.38 3.97 4.22
CA GLY A 65 -10.93 5.23 3.64
C GLY A 65 -9.76 5.85 4.42
N PRO A 66 -9.45 7.13 4.16
CA PRO A 66 -8.39 7.84 4.87
C PRO A 66 -8.76 8.10 6.32
N THR A 67 -7.83 7.84 7.24
CA THR A 67 -8.01 8.02 8.69
C THR A 67 -7.16 9.17 9.25
N HIS A 68 -6.20 9.67 8.48
CA HIS A 68 -5.32 10.75 8.89
C HIS A 68 -5.44 11.95 7.94
N ALA A 69 -5.45 13.18 8.47
CA ALA A 69 -5.44 14.42 7.69
C ALA A 69 -4.51 15.47 8.28
N ALA A 70 -3.52 15.90 7.51
CA ALA A 70 -2.51 16.85 7.95
C ALA A 70 -1.97 17.70 6.81
N LEU A 71 -1.26 18.77 7.15
CA LEU A 71 -0.71 19.73 6.18
C LEU A 71 0.26 19.04 5.22
N ASP A 72 0.00 19.15 3.92
CA ASP A 72 0.90 18.66 2.87
C ASP A 72 2.17 19.51 2.81
N ARG A 73 3.27 19.00 3.38
CA ARG A 73 4.55 19.72 3.41
C ARG A 73 5.36 19.58 2.13
N GLU A 74 5.06 18.56 1.31
CA GLU A 74 5.87 18.14 0.16
C GLU A 74 5.30 18.63 -1.19
N GLY A 75 4.00 18.96 -1.25
CA GLY A 75 3.31 19.37 -2.47
C GLY A 75 3.20 20.89 -2.73
N ARG A 76 4.06 21.73 -2.16
CA ARG A 76 3.90 23.19 -2.26
C ARG A 76 4.24 23.72 -3.65
N SER A 77 3.22 23.94 -4.49
CA SER A 77 3.26 25.09 -5.39
C SER A 77 2.94 26.34 -4.59
N ALA A 78 3.75 27.39 -4.69
CA ALA A 78 3.54 28.66 -3.98
C ALA A 78 2.18 29.32 -4.30
N SER A 79 1.50 28.87 -5.36
CA SER A 79 0.20 29.38 -5.83
C SER A 79 -1.04 28.79 -5.14
N GLU A 80 -0.93 27.67 -4.41
CA GLU A 80 -2.11 26.91 -3.93
C GLU A 80 -2.41 27.09 -2.43
N GLY A 81 -1.52 27.75 -1.68
CA GLY A 81 -1.68 27.92 -0.23
C GLY A 81 -1.55 26.59 0.56
N PRO A 82 -1.73 26.64 1.89
CA PRO A 82 -1.70 25.44 2.73
C PRO A 82 -2.93 24.57 2.49
N ARG A 83 -2.72 23.31 2.07
CA ARG A 83 -3.77 22.30 1.90
C ARG A 83 -3.53 21.12 2.85
N MET A 84 -4.60 20.59 3.44
CA MET A 84 -4.50 19.31 4.14
C MET A 84 -4.58 18.19 3.10
N ARG A 85 -3.76 17.16 3.30
CA ARG A 85 -3.82 15.91 2.55
C ARG A 85 -4.29 14.81 3.49
N THR A 86 -4.94 13.80 2.94
CA THR A 86 -5.43 12.65 3.68
C THR A 86 -4.67 11.39 3.30
N TRP A 87 -4.56 10.45 4.25
CA TRP A 87 -3.85 9.18 4.08
C TRP A 87 -4.58 8.03 4.79
N CYS A 88 -4.47 6.82 4.23
CA CYS A 88 -4.97 5.57 4.81
C CYS A 88 -3.85 4.89 5.62
N LEU A 89 -3.54 5.41 6.80
CA LEU A 89 -2.44 4.91 7.64
C LEU A 89 -2.87 3.80 8.61
N ASP A 90 -4.16 3.70 8.90
CA ASP A 90 -4.71 2.69 9.78
C ASP A 90 -5.25 1.51 8.98
N HIS A 91 -5.10 0.32 9.54
CA HIS A 91 -5.42 -0.94 8.88
C HIS A 91 -6.15 -1.87 9.85
N ILE A 92 -7.31 -2.37 9.42
CA ILE A 92 -7.98 -3.48 10.09
C ILE A 92 -7.72 -4.73 9.26
N LEU A 93 -7.13 -5.74 9.89
CA LEU A 93 -6.83 -7.03 9.28
C LEU A 93 -7.76 -8.10 9.84
N HIS A 94 -8.27 -8.97 8.97
CA HIS A 94 -9.14 -10.07 9.37
C HIS A 94 -8.79 -11.36 8.61
N THR A 95 -9.12 -12.51 9.19
CA THR A 95 -9.03 -13.79 8.48
C THR A 95 -10.27 -13.99 7.63
N SER A 96 -10.13 -13.89 6.32
CA SER A 96 -11.27 -13.87 5.38
C SER A 96 -12.06 -15.17 5.31
N ASP A 97 -11.48 -16.29 5.74
CA ASP A 97 -12.14 -17.60 5.83
C ASP A 97 -13.01 -17.76 7.09
N ARG A 98 -12.83 -16.89 8.10
CA ARG A 98 -13.53 -16.96 9.40
C ARG A 98 -14.38 -15.74 9.72
N PHE A 99 -13.94 -14.57 9.29
CA PHE A 99 -14.59 -13.31 9.56
C PHE A 99 -14.85 -12.57 8.25
N CYS A 100 -16.10 -12.14 8.08
CA CYS A 100 -16.53 -11.28 7.00
C CYS A 100 -17.02 -9.97 7.61
N PRO A 101 -16.44 -8.80 7.27
CA PRO A 101 -16.99 -7.51 7.67
C PRO A 101 -18.45 -7.39 7.23
N VAL A 102 -19.35 -7.10 8.16
CA VAL A 102 -20.80 -6.99 7.89
C VAL A 102 -21.22 -5.58 7.51
N ALA A 103 -20.45 -4.58 7.94
CA ALA A 103 -20.67 -3.18 7.68
C ALA A 103 -19.34 -2.42 7.82
N LEU A 104 -19.27 -1.28 7.14
CA LEU A 104 -18.16 -0.35 7.20
C LEU A 104 -18.71 1.01 7.62
N TRP A 105 -17.96 1.70 8.46
CA TRP A 105 -18.18 3.12 8.68
C TRP A 105 -17.24 3.88 7.76
N SER A 106 -17.79 4.92 7.17
CA SER A 106 -17.00 5.90 6.44
C SER A 106 -16.00 6.56 7.38
N THR A 107 -14.83 6.85 6.83
CA THR A 107 -13.77 7.59 7.52
C THR A 107 -13.78 9.05 7.08
N LEU A 108 -12.63 9.65 6.76
CA LEU A 108 -12.55 11.08 6.43
C LEU A 108 -13.18 11.45 5.07
N GLU A 109 -13.53 10.47 4.24
CA GLU A 109 -14.27 10.67 2.99
C GLU A 109 -15.68 11.26 3.20
N ASP A 110 -16.29 11.07 4.38
CA ASP A 110 -17.61 11.61 4.71
C ASP A 110 -17.55 13.01 5.33
N ASP A 111 -16.36 13.49 5.70
CA ASP A 111 -16.12 14.86 6.17
C ASP A 111 -14.95 15.53 5.42
N PRO A 112 -15.06 15.66 4.07
CA PRO A 112 -13.98 16.25 3.28
C PRO A 112 -13.80 17.74 3.62
N GLU A 113 -14.87 18.43 4.03
CA GLU A 113 -14.79 19.84 4.38
C GLU A 113 -13.92 20.09 5.61
N THR A 114 -14.10 19.33 6.68
CA THR A 114 -13.30 19.54 7.90
C THR A 114 -11.92 18.93 7.73
N SER A 115 -11.83 17.70 7.21
CA SER A 115 -10.56 16.99 7.06
C SER A 115 -9.60 17.68 6.07
N GLN A 116 -10.09 18.19 4.94
CA GLN A 116 -9.23 18.83 3.92
C GLN A 116 -8.95 20.32 4.22
N ARG A 117 -9.84 20.99 4.96
CA ARG A 117 -9.68 22.43 5.29
C ARG A 117 -8.96 22.66 6.61
N ILE A 118 -9.29 21.87 7.63
CA ILE A 118 -8.85 22.08 9.03
C ILE A 118 -7.84 21.01 9.44
N GLY A 119 -7.97 19.79 8.94
CA GLY A 119 -7.13 18.65 9.31
C GLY A 119 -7.52 18.07 10.66
N LEU A 120 -6.67 17.19 11.17
CA LEU A 120 -6.79 16.56 12.48
C LEU A 120 -5.54 16.84 13.34
N PRO A 121 -5.66 16.89 14.69
CA PRO A 121 -6.91 16.96 15.44
C PRO A 121 -7.59 18.32 15.26
N ASN A 122 -8.88 18.40 15.59
CA ASN A 122 -9.66 19.64 15.54
C ASN A 122 -10.72 19.70 16.66
N LYS A 123 -11.64 20.67 16.62
CA LYS A 123 -12.65 20.87 17.67
C LYS A 123 -13.63 19.70 17.83
N THR A 124 -13.90 18.96 16.76
CA THR A 124 -14.85 17.84 16.74
C THR A 124 -14.16 16.49 16.81
N SER A 125 -12.88 16.42 16.42
CA SER A 125 -12.07 15.19 16.44
C SER A 125 -10.82 15.38 17.30
N PRO A 126 -10.75 14.75 18.48
CA PRO A 126 -9.66 15.00 19.45
C PRO A 126 -8.35 14.29 19.10
N SER A 127 -8.36 13.35 18.16
CA SER A 127 -7.16 12.64 17.67
C SER A 127 -6.78 13.12 16.27
N ASP A 128 -5.49 13.00 15.95
CA ASP A 128 -4.93 13.11 14.61
C ASP A 128 -5.33 11.96 13.68
N HIS A 129 -5.83 10.86 14.24
CA HIS A 129 -6.38 9.70 13.52
C HIS A 129 -7.89 9.54 13.77
N MET A 130 -8.56 8.84 12.86
CA MET A 130 -9.97 8.43 12.96
C MET A 130 -10.10 6.92 13.14
#